data_AF-A0A7Y5L772-F1
#
_entry.id   AF-A0A7Y5L772-F1
#
_cell.length_a   1.000
_cell.length_b   1.000
_cell.length_c   1.000
_cell.angle_alpha   90.00
_cell.angle_beta   90.00
_cell.angle_gamma   90.00
#
_symmetry.space_group_name_H-M   'P 1'
#
loop_
_entity.id
_entity.type
_entity.pdbx_description
1 polymer ?
#
loop_
_entity_poly.entity_id
_entity_poly.type
_entity_poly.pdbx_seq_one_letter_code
_entity_poly.pdbx_strand_id
1 'polypeptide(L)'
;MVQYFSNQPLYKLHFSELEENAVKVLSFEGEENLSRLFEYRFDLLSEDAELDAASILNKKATFILTRGDEEPIKIHGIISHFEQR
;
A
#
# COMPACT_ATOMS: atom_id res chain seq x y z
N MET A 1 -10.00 -11.79 22.14
CA MET A 1 -10.18 -10.53 22.89
C MET A 1 -10.18 -9.48 21.82
N VAL A 2 -11.34 -8.96 21.41
CA VAL A 2 -11.49 -8.20 20.16
C VAL A 2 -10.80 -6.85 20.31
N GLN A 3 -9.78 -6.59 19.49
CA GLN A 3 -9.06 -5.32 19.54
C GLN A 3 -9.74 -4.33 18.58
N TYR A 4 -10.61 -3.48 19.14
CA TYR A 4 -11.31 -2.45 18.38
C TYR A 4 -10.34 -1.31 18.03
N PHE A 5 -9.91 -1.25 16.77
CA PHE A 5 -9.20 -0.10 16.21
C PHE A 5 -10.20 1.01 15.90
N SER A 6 -10.66 1.73 16.93
CA SER A 6 -11.54 2.87 16.72
C SER A 6 -10.77 3.99 16.00
N ASN A 7 -11.23 4.37 14.80
CA ASN A 7 -10.69 5.46 13.98
C ASN A 7 -9.26 5.27 13.43
N GLN A 8 -8.82 4.01 13.18
CA GLN A 8 -7.57 3.74 12.46
C GLN A 8 -7.83 2.99 11.15
N PRO A 9 -7.08 3.29 10.07
CA PRO A 9 -7.24 2.60 8.80
C PRO A 9 -6.83 1.12 8.96
N LEU A 10 -7.70 0.23 8.51
CA LEU A 10 -7.47 -1.22 8.50
C LEU A 10 -6.60 -1.67 7.32
N TYR A 11 -5.83 -0.76 6.76
CA TYR A 11 -5.01 -1.00 5.57
C TYR A 11 -3.73 -0.17 5.64
N LYS A 12 -2.63 -0.75 5.16
CA LYS A 12 -1.31 -0.11 5.13
C LYS A 12 -0.57 -0.49 3.85
N LEU A 13 0.21 0.45 3.31
CA LEU A 13 1.09 0.21 2.18
C LEU A 13 2.52 0.52 2.62
N HIS A 14 3.43 -0.41 2.40
CA HIS A 14 4.84 -0.25 2.72
C HIS A 14 5.69 -0.44 1.47
N PHE A 15 6.55 0.54 1.18
CA PHE A 15 7.54 0.49 0.11
C PHE A 15 8.86 0.05 0.72
N SER A 16 9.53 -0.93 0.12
CA SER A 16 10.76 -1.50 0.71
C SER A 16 11.91 -0.50 0.86
N GLU A 17 11.93 0.58 0.06
CA GLU A 17 13.00 1.59 0.11
C GLU A 17 12.65 2.79 1.02
N LEU A 18 11.44 2.85 1.59
CA LEU A 18 11.01 3.95 2.45
C LEU A 18 10.84 3.50 3.89
N GLU A 19 10.91 4.47 4.81
CA GLU A 19 10.59 4.22 6.22
C GLU A 19 9.13 3.75 6.41
N GLU A 20 8.90 3.06 7.52
CA GLU A 20 7.55 2.63 7.86
C GLU A 20 6.63 3.85 8.06
N ASN A 21 5.47 3.85 7.41
CA ASN A 21 4.49 4.95 7.42
C ASN A 21 4.93 6.24 6.69
N ALA A 22 5.96 6.19 5.84
CA ALA A 22 6.32 7.32 4.96
C ALA A 22 5.18 7.76 4.01
N VAL A 23 4.26 6.83 3.71
CA VAL A 23 3.04 7.08 2.93
C VAL A 23 1.82 6.58 3.69
N LYS A 24 0.71 7.28 3.54
CA LYS A 24 -0.62 6.93 4.05
C LYS A 24 -1.55 6.71 2.86
N VAL A 25 -2.32 5.62 2.87
CA VAL A 25 -3.25 5.31 1.78
C VAL A 25 -4.52 6.15 1.93
N LEU A 26 -4.87 6.90 0.89
CA LEU A 26 -6.12 7.66 0.82
C LEU A 26 -7.24 6.79 0.24
N SER A 27 -6.98 6.23 -0.94
CA SER A 27 -7.87 5.32 -1.67
C SER A 27 -7.06 4.26 -2.39
N PHE A 28 -7.70 3.14 -2.71
CA PHE A 28 -7.12 2.10 -3.54
C PHE A 28 -8.19 1.39 -4.36
N GLU A 29 -7.77 0.89 -5.52
CA GLU A 29 -8.55 0.03 -6.40
C GLU A 29 -7.68 -1.19 -6.77
N GLY A 30 -8.28 -2.37 -6.78
CA GLY A 30 -7.59 -3.62 -7.13
C GLY A 30 -8.36 -4.39 -8.18
N GLU A 31 -7.67 -4.81 -9.24
CA GLU A 31 -8.20 -5.69 -10.27
C GLU A 31 -7.43 -7.02 -10.27
N GLU A 32 -8.15 -8.11 -10.07
CA GLU A 32 -7.61 -9.48 -10.08
C GLU A 32 -8.44 -10.34 -11.05
N ASN A 33 -7.76 -10.99 -12.00
CA ASN A 33 -8.40 -11.79 -13.04
C ASN A 33 -7.71 -13.15 -13.16
N LEU A 34 -8.47 -14.20 -13.50
CA LEU A 34 -7.89 -15.51 -13.73
C LEU A 34 -6.92 -15.47 -14.92
N SER A 35 -5.69 -15.96 -14.71
CA SER A 35 -4.63 -16.02 -15.72
C SER A 35 -4.17 -14.65 -16.27
N ARG A 36 -4.34 -13.57 -15.50
CA ARG A 36 -3.75 -12.25 -15.79
C ARG A 36 -2.96 -11.76 -14.58
N LEU A 37 -2.09 -10.77 -14.82
CA LEU A 37 -1.45 -10.04 -13.72
C LEU A 37 -2.52 -9.26 -12.96
N PHE A 38 -2.41 -9.24 -11.65
CA PHE A 38 -3.18 -8.32 -10.83
C PHE A 38 -2.64 -6.90 -10.99
N GLU A 39 -3.50 -5.91 -10.80
CA GLU A 39 -3.11 -4.50 -10.73
C GLU A 39 -3.77 -3.86 -9.52
N TYR A 40 -2.98 -3.14 -8.73
CA TYR A 40 -3.49 -2.30 -7.65
C TYR A 40 -3.05 -0.86 -7.89
N ARG A 41 -4.02 0.06 -7.85
CA ARG A 41 -3.81 1.51 -7.94
C ARG A 41 -4.07 2.13 -6.59
N PHE A 42 -3.19 3.03 -6.18
CA PHE A 42 -3.25 3.67 -4.87
C PHE A 42 -3.14 5.18 -5.03
N ASP A 43 -4.02 5.91 -4.35
CA ASP A 43 -3.82 7.32 -4.05
C ASP A 43 -3.18 7.43 -2.67
N LEU A 44 -2.08 8.16 -2.59
CA LEU A 44 -1.24 8.23 -1.40
C LEU A 44 -1.11 9.66 -0.90
N LEU A 45 -1.01 9.81 0.41
CA LEU A 45 -0.62 11.04 1.09
C LEU A 45 0.75 10.82 1.72
N SER A 46 1.64 11.80 1.60
CA SER A 46 2.92 11.82 2.32
C SER A 46 3.12 13.17 3.00
N GLU A 47 3.86 13.14 4.11
CA GLU A 47 4.34 14.37 4.77
C GLU A 47 5.63 14.86 4.09
N ASP A 48 6.31 13.99 3.36
CA ASP A 48 7.47 14.32 2.54
C ASP A 48 7.01 14.85 1.17
N ALA A 49 7.47 16.05 0.82
CA ALA A 49 7.06 16.72 -0.40
C ALA A 49 7.81 16.21 -1.65
N GLU A 50 8.94 15.52 -1.50
CA GLU A 50 9.84 15.14 -2.60
C GLU A 50 10.29 13.68 -2.48
N LEU A 51 9.33 12.76 -2.56
CA LEU A 51 9.63 11.33 -2.61
C LEU A 51 10.44 11.02 -3.87
N ASP A 52 11.63 10.44 -3.71
CA ASP A 52 12.48 10.07 -4.83
C ASP A 52 11.87 8.91 -5.65
N ALA A 53 11.13 9.27 -6.70
CA ALA A 53 10.45 8.34 -7.58
C ALA A 53 11.40 7.31 -8.21
N ALA A 54 12.64 7.72 -8.50
CA ALA A 54 13.66 6.84 -9.09
C ALA A 54 14.06 5.71 -8.13
N SER A 55 14.12 5.99 -6.83
CA SER A 55 14.35 4.99 -5.79
C SER A 55 13.14 4.08 -5.59
N ILE A 56 11.91 4.54 -5.86
CA ILE A 56 10.68 3.78 -5.62
C ILE A 56 10.31 2.84 -6.79
N LEU A 57 10.56 3.26 -8.04
CA LEU A 57 10.15 2.52 -9.22
C LEU A 57 10.86 1.15 -9.34
N ASN A 58 10.14 0.12 -9.79
CA ASN A 58 10.61 -1.27 -9.92
C ASN A 58 11.03 -1.93 -8.59
N LYS A 59 10.64 -1.34 -7.46
CA LYS A 59 10.87 -1.91 -6.13
C LYS A 59 9.64 -2.64 -5.63
N LYS A 60 9.86 -3.45 -4.59
CA LYS A 60 8.80 -4.21 -3.94
C LYS A 60 7.96 -3.28 -3.06
N ALA A 61 6.67 -3.54 -3.05
CA ALA A 61 5.73 -2.97 -2.10
C ALA A 61 4.90 -4.09 -1.48
N THR A 62 4.49 -3.89 -0.23
CA THR A 62 3.57 -4.79 0.46
C THR A 62 2.35 -4.02 0.91
N PHE A 63 1.20 -4.41 0.38
CA PHE A 63 -0.10 -3.93 0.81
C PHE A 63 -0.65 -4.88 1.87
N ILE A 64 -1.04 -4.34 3.01
CA ILE A 64 -1.51 -5.08 4.18
C ILE A 64 -2.95 -4.67 4.43
N LEU A 65 -3.86 -5.66 4.40
CA LEU A 65 -5.28 -5.46 4.65
C LEU A 65 -5.67 -6.25 5.91
N THR A 66 -6.06 -5.54 6.96
CA THR A 66 -6.54 -6.12 8.22
C THR A 66 -8.06 -6.24 8.17
N ARG A 67 -8.61 -7.43 8.43
CA ARG A 67 -10.06 -7.67 8.45
C ARG A 67 -10.50 -8.03 9.86
N GLY A 68 -10.94 -7.04 10.63
CA GLY A 68 -11.39 -7.26 12.01
C GLY A 68 -10.31 -7.92 12.88
N ASP A 69 -10.64 -9.08 13.48
CA ASP A 69 -9.74 -9.87 14.35
C ASP A 69 -8.98 -10.97 13.56
N GLU A 70 -9.12 -11.02 12.23
CA GLU A 70 -8.44 -12.02 11.39
C GLU A 70 -6.97 -11.64 11.11
N GLU A 71 -6.16 -12.64 10.75
CA GLU A 71 -4.78 -12.40 10.34
C GLU A 71 -4.74 -11.45 9.12
N PRO A 72 -3.83 -10.46 9.13
CA PRO A 72 -3.76 -9.48 8.06
C PRO A 72 -3.31 -10.13 6.75
N ILE A 73 -4.04 -9.86 5.68
CA ILE A 73 -3.73 -10.31 4.33
C ILE A 73 -2.58 -9.44 3.82
N LYS A 74 -1.52 -10.08 3.33
CA LYS A 74 -0.37 -9.41 2.72
C LYS A 74 -0.36 -9.67 1.22
N ILE A 75 -0.48 -8.60 0.44
CA ILE A 75 -0.38 -8.61 -1.01
C ILE A 75 0.99 -8.03 -1.36
N HIS A 76 1.84 -8.87 -1.93
CA HIS A 76 3.19 -8.48 -2.36
C HIS A 76 3.17 -8.13 -3.84
N GLY A 77 3.70 -6.95 -4.18
CA GLY A 77 3.74 -6.45 -5.55
C GLY A 77 5.05 -5.75 -5.89
N ILE A 78 5.15 -5.34 -7.16
CA ILE A 78 6.24 -4.51 -7.68
C ILE A 78 5.60 -3.20 -8.16
N ILE A 79 6.23 -2.08 -7.84
CA ILE A 79 5.78 -0.76 -8.27
C ILE A 79 6.15 -0.58 -9.74
N SER A 80 5.16 -0.73 -10.62
CA SER A 80 5.32 -0.60 -12.08
C SER A 80 5.17 0.84 -12.57
N HIS A 81 4.46 1.68 -11.83
CA HIS A 81 4.18 3.07 -12.16
C HIS A 81 4.06 3.90 -10.87
N PHE A 82 4.57 5.13 -10.91
CA PHE A 82 4.50 6.08 -9.81
C PHE A 82 4.42 7.51 -10.35
N GLU A 83 3.49 8.31 -9.84
CA GLU A 83 3.27 9.71 -10.20
C GLU A 83 3.04 10.52 -8.92
N GLN A 84 3.63 11.71 -8.84
CA GLN A 84 3.44 12.66 -7.74
C GLN A 84 2.88 13.97 -8.33
N ARG A 85 1.86 14.54 -7.69
CA ARG A 85 1.19 15.78 -8.10
C ARG A 85 1.16 16.80 -6.99
#